data_AF-A0A1F5AIZ5-F1
#
_entry.id   AF-A0A1F5AIZ5-F1
#
_cell.length_a   1.000
_cell.length_b   1.000
_cell.length_c   1.000
_cell.angle_alpha   90.00
_cell.angle_beta   90.00
_cell.angle_gamma   90.00
#
_symmetry.space_group_name_H-M   'P 1'
#
loop_
_entity.id
_entity.type
_entity.pdbx_description
1 polymer ?
#
loop_
_entity_poly.entity_id
_entity_poly.type
_entity_poly.pdbx_seq_one_letter_code
_entity_poly.pdbx_strand_id
1 'polypeptide(L)'
;MGLAVFLAAATGTAAFTALGEQAQASGDRQAISYDKWLGAKESAQKNDRDGKYVVALQYYLEYTRQAAGLGRPGLVAWGKNNAAYMIIKMHRQDATVDLAPAKRMLEEGLAIAEATEECRKRLSMNLEHVKLLLRLPE
;
A
#
# COMPACT_ATOMS: atom_id res chain seq x y z
N MET A 1 -6.80 -43.07 38.67
CA MET A 1 -7.50 -42.38 37.57
C MET A 1 -7.24 -40.90 37.73
N GLY A 2 -6.51 -40.29 36.80
CA GLY A 2 -6.18 -38.87 36.83
C GLY A 2 -5.94 -38.40 35.40
N LEU A 3 -7.01 -37.98 34.74
CA LEU A 3 -7.02 -37.46 33.38
C LEU A 3 -7.00 -35.94 33.48
N ALA A 4 -5.94 -35.29 33.01
CA ALA A 4 -5.96 -33.87 32.68
C ALA A 4 -5.19 -33.69 31.37
N VAL A 5 -5.96 -33.70 30.29
CA VAL A 5 -5.54 -33.41 28.92
C VAL A 5 -5.15 -31.94 28.86
N PHE A 6 -3.88 -31.63 28.60
CA PHE A 6 -3.45 -30.28 28.28
C PHE A 6 -3.84 -29.94 26.84
N LEU A 7 -4.67 -28.91 26.70
CA LEU A 7 -5.19 -28.38 25.45
C LEU A 7 -4.08 -27.78 24.57
N ALA A 8 -4.06 -28.28 23.33
CA ALA A 8 -3.69 -27.67 22.05
C ALA A 8 -2.82 -26.40 22.04
N ALA A 9 -1.59 -26.55 21.55
CA ALA A 9 -0.80 -25.47 20.97
C ALA A 9 -1.32 -25.16 19.55
N ALA A 10 -2.04 -24.04 19.40
CA ALA A 10 -2.35 -23.45 18.09
C ALA A 10 -1.23 -22.49 17.69
N THR A 11 -0.19 -23.02 17.04
CA THR A 11 0.81 -22.21 16.34
C THR A 11 0.28 -21.80 14.97
N GLY A 12 0.22 -20.49 14.70
CA GLY A 12 0.33 -19.98 13.33
C GLY A 12 -0.77 -19.04 12.83
N THR A 13 -0.93 -17.86 13.44
CA THR A 13 -1.66 -16.73 12.82
C THR A 13 -1.08 -15.36 13.22
N ALA A 14 0.23 -15.25 13.39
CA ALA A 14 0.87 -14.01 13.85
C ALA A 14 1.63 -13.21 12.77
N ALA A 15 1.47 -13.54 11.49
CA ALA A 15 2.20 -12.86 10.41
C ALA A 15 1.39 -11.79 9.65
N PHE A 16 0.07 -11.68 9.86
CA PHE A 16 -0.79 -10.81 9.04
C PHE A 16 -1.49 -9.66 9.79
N THR A 17 -1.43 -9.63 11.12
CA THR A 17 -1.90 -8.48 11.92
C THR A 17 -0.97 -7.26 11.86
N ALA A 18 0.24 -7.42 11.34
CA ALA A 18 1.23 -6.34 11.28
C ALA A 18 1.00 -5.29 10.18
N LEU A 19 0.14 -5.54 9.18
CA LEU A 19 -0.14 -4.56 8.12
C LEU A 19 -1.35 -3.66 8.40
N GLY A 20 -2.14 -3.96 9.44
CA GLY A 20 -3.39 -3.25 9.77
C GLY A 20 -3.36 -2.41 11.06
N GLU A 21 -2.41 -2.66 11.97
CA GLU A 21 -2.43 -2.12 13.35
C GLU A 21 -1.09 -1.51 13.80
N GLN A 22 -0.37 -0.84 12.90
CA GLN A 22 0.75 0.04 13.28
C GLN A 22 0.55 1.46 12.76
N ALA A 23 -0.60 2.05 13.09
CA ALA A 23 -0.81 3.49 12.98
C ALA A 23 -0.46 4.26 14.26
N GLN A 24 0.15 3.65 15.28
CA GLN A 24 0.67 4.36 16.46
C GLN A 24 1.97 3.73 16.99
N ALA A 25 3.08 4.15 16.41
CA ALA A 25 4.38 4.19 17.08
C ALA A 25 4.97 5.58 16.83
N SER A 26 4.71 6.48 17.78
CA SER A 26 5.25 7.83 17.85
C SER A 26 6.66 7.78 18.43
N GLY A 27 7.64 7.81 17.52
CA GLY A 27 9.03 8.16 17.78
C GLY A 27 9.63 8.55 16.44
N ASP A 28 9.69 9.85 16.15
CA ASP A 28 10.22 10.45 14.91
C ASP A 28 9.49 10.17 13.59
N ARG A 29 8.16 10.42 13.52
CA ARG A 29 7.54 10.63 12.20
C ARG A 29 8.13 11.90 11.58
N GLN A 30 8.72 11.78 10.38
CA GLN A 30 9.31 12.91 9.67
C GLN A 30 8.32 14.08 9.57
N ALA A 31 8.83 15.31 9.75
CA ALA A 31 8.03 16.52 9.61
C ALA A 31 7.37 16.59 8.22
N ILE A 32 6.16 17.15 8.18
CA ILE A 32 5.45 17.39 6.92
C ILE A 32 6.13 18.55 6.19
N SER A 33 6.58 18.34 4.96
CA SER A 33 7.11 19.41 4.12
C SER A 33 7.12 19.02 2.64
N TYR A 34 7.16 20.04 1.78
CA TYR A 34 7.30 19.82 0.34
C TYR A 34 8.60 19.09 -0.02
N ASP A 35 9.72 19.45 0.61
CA ASP A 35 11.02 18.83 0.35
C ASP A 35 11.03 17.34 0.70
N LYS A 36 10.39 16.97 1.83
CA LYS A 36 10.24 15.57 2.20
C LYS A 36 9.30 14.81 1.27
N TRP A 37 8.22 15.44 0.82
CA TRP A 37 7.35 14.88 -0.22
C TRP A 37 8.14 14.61 -1.52
N LEU A 38 8.94 15.57 -1.98
CA LEU A 38 9.74 15.45 -3.19
C LEU A 38 10.81 14.36 -3.05
N GLY A 39 11.53 14.34 -1.93
CA GLY A 39 12.53 13.31 -1.64
C GLY A 39 11.93 11.90 -1.60
N ALA A 40 10.72 11.74 -1.04
CA ALA A 40 9.99 10.48 -1.07
C ALA A 40 9.60 10.08 -2.50
N LYS A 41 9.13 11.03 -3.32
CA LYS A 41 8.82 10.79 -4.75
C LYS A 41 10.04 10.27 -5.51
N GLU A 42 11.16 10.97 -5.40
CA GLU A 42 12.39 10.64 -6.13
C GLU A 42 12.96 9.28 -5.69
N SER A 43 12.94 9.03 -4.37
CA SER A 43 13.38 7.75 -3.80
C SER A 43 12.49 6.60 -4.24
N ALA A 44 11.16 6.79 -4.24
CA ALA A 44 10.22 5.79 -4.73
C ALA A 44 10.46 5.46 -6.21
N GLN A 45 10.58 6.49 -7.06
CA GLN A 45 10.80 6.33 -8.49
C GLN A 45 12.16 5.71 -8.83
N LYS A 46 13.20 6.00 -8.06
CA LYS A 46 14.50 5.35 -8.22
C LYS A 46 14.41 3.87 -7.87
N ASN A 47 13.87 3.54 -6.70
CA ASN A 47 13.77 2.15 -6.26
C ASN A 47 12.83 1.32 -7.12
N ASP A 48 11.76 1.93 -7.66
CA ASP A 48 10.88 1.27 -8.62
C ASP A 48 11.65 0.88 -9.90
N ARG A 49 12.39 1.83 -10.48
CA ARG A 49 13.24 1.56 -11.65
C ARG A 49 14.30 0.49 -11.39
N ASP A 50 14.85 0.46 -10.18
CA ASP A 50 15.84 -0.53 -9.75
C ASP A 50 15.22 -1.91 -9.41
N GLY A 51 13.91 -2.09 -9.56
CA GLY A 51 13.21 -3.35 -9.23
C GLY A 51 13.03 -3.62 -7.73
N LYS A 52 13.33 -2.64 -6.87
CA LYS A 52 13.28 -2.74 -5.41
C LYS A 52 11.89 -2.38 -4.89
N TYR A 53 10.88 -3.18 -5.25
CA TYR A 53 9.47 -2.82 -5.08
C TYR A 53 9.02 -2.66 -3.62
N VAL A 54 9.58 -3.42 -2.67
CA VAL A 54 9.29 -3.24 -1.23
C VAL A 54 9.75 -1.85 -0.75
N VAL A 55 10.96 -1.45 -1.14
CA VAL A 55 11.52 -0.14 -0.76
C VAL A 55 10.76 0.99 -1.47
N ALA A 56 10.45 0.81 -2.75
CA ALA A 56 9.64 1.76 -3.51
C ALA A 56 8.25 1.95 -2.88
N LEU A 57 7.60 0.87 -2.43
CA LEU A 57 6.33 0.92 -1.72
C LEU A 57 6.43 1.79 -0.47
N GLN A 58 7.44 1.58 0.38
CA GLN A 58 7.63 2.38 1.60
C GLN A 58 7.74 3.88 1.28
N TYR A 59 8.49 4.24 0.23
CA TYR A 59 8.60 5.64 -0.18
C TYR A 59 7.31 6.18 -0.81
N TYR A 60 6.52 5.38 -1.54
CA TYR A 60 5.21 5.82 -2.02
C TYR A 60 4.19 6.00 -0.88
N LEU A 61 4.30 5.22 0.20
CA LEU A 61 3.50 5.44 1.41
C LEU A 61 3.91 6.73 2.12
N GLU A 62 5.21 7.02 2.23
CA GLU A 62 5.69 8.30 2.77
C GLU A 62 5.28 9.49 1.89
N TYR A 63 5.39 9.36 0.56
CA TYR A 63 4.86 10.31 -0.40
C TYR A 63 3.37 10.59 -0.14
N THR A 64 2.57 9.54 0.09
CA THR A 64 1.12 9.66 0.33
C THR A 64 0.86 10.38 1.65
N ARG A 65 1.61 10.05 2.71
CA ARG A 65 1.51 10.71 4.02
C ARG A 65 1.87 12.19 3.95
N GLN A 66 2.96 12.52 3.27
CA GLN A 66 3.42 13.89 3.07
C GLN A 66 2.41 14.71 2.26
N ALA A 67 1.89 14.16 1.16
CA ALA A 67 0.85 14.79 0.36
C ALA A 67 -0.43 15.06 1.16
N ALA A 68 -0.84 14.12 2.02
CA ALA A 68 -2.00 14.29 2.89
C ALA A 68 -1.77 15.43 3.90
N GLY A 69 -0.61 15.45 4.56
CA GLY A 69 -0.26 16.51 5.51
C GLY A 69 -0.13 17.90 4.86
N LEU A 70 0.22 17.97 3.57
CA LEU A 70 0.28 19.22 2.80
C LEU A 70 -1.09 19.69 2.28
N GLY A 71 -2.18 18.95 2.55
CA GLY A 71 -3.50 19.25 2.00
C GLY A 71 -3.52 19.17 0.48
N ARG A 72 -2.90 18.12 -0.09
CA ARG A 72 -2.82 17.90 -1.55
C ARG A 72 -3.52 16.58 -1.94
N PRO A 73 -4.86 16.52 -1.88
CA PRO A 73 -5.62 15.28 -2.10
C PRO A 73 -5.37 14.64 -3.48
N GLY A 74 -5.23 15.43 -4.55
CA GLY A 74 -4.86 14.88 -5.86
C GLY A 74 -3.51 14.17 -5.88
N LEU A 75 -2.54 14.61 -5.05
CA LEU A 75 -1.27 13.90 -4.89
C LEU A 75 -1.44 12.64 -4.04
N VAL A 76 -2.33 12.65 -3.03
CA VAL A 76 -2.68 11.44 -2.27
C VAL A 76 -3.21 10.34 -3.20
N ALA A 77 -4.09 10.69 -4.14
CA ALA A 77 -4.61 9.74 -5.14
C ALA A 77 -3.49 9.11 -5.99
N TRP A 78 -2.55 9.93 -6.49
CA TRP A 78 -1.36 9.42 -7.19
C TRP A 78 -0.48 8.53 -6.33
N GLY A 79 -0.31 8.88 -5.05
CA GLY A 79 0.47 8.09 -4.10
C GLY A 79 -0.11 6.71 -3.89
N LYS A 80 -1.43 6.62 -3.69
CA LYS A 80 -2.17 5.35 -3.57
C LYS A 80 -2.07 4.49 -4.82
N ASN A 81 -2.23 5.09 -6.01
CA ASN A 81 -2.03 4.36 -7.28
C ASN A 81 -0.63 3.74 -7.37
N ASN A 82 0.40 4.52 -7.06
CA ASN A 82 1.78 4.08 -7.22
C ASN A 82 2.16 3.03 -6.18
N ALA A 83 1.72 3.20 -4.92
CA ALA A 83 1.88 2.20 -3.86
C ALA A 83 1.19 0.88 -4.23
N ALA A 84 -0.07 0.92 -4.66
CA ALA A 84 -0.79 -0.25 -5.13
C ALA A 84 -0.05 -0.96 -6.28
N TYR A 85 0.50 -0.18 -7.23
CA TYR A 85 1.23 -0.74 -8.35
C TYR A 85 2.52 -1.46 -7.94
N MET A 86 3.18 -1.04 -6.85
CA MET A 86 4.32 -1.80 -6.30
C MET A 86 3.89 -3.18 -5.80
N ILE A 87 2.75 -3.25 -5.12
CA ILE A 87 2.20 -4.52 -4.63
C ILE A 87 1.82 -5.44 -5.79
N ILE A 88 1.22 -4.89 -6.85
CA ILE A 88 0.93 -5.63 -8.09
C ILE A 88 2.22 -6.19 -8.71
N LYS A 89 3.30 -5.39 -8.80
CA LYS A 89 4.58 -5.88 -9.33
C LYS A 89 5.19 -6.97 -8.46
N MET A 90 5.11 -6.84 -7.14
CA MET A 90 5.56 -7.88 -6.21
C MET A 90 4.76 -9.18 -6.41
N HIS A 91 3.44 -9.10 -6.52
CA HIS A 91 2.60 -10.27 -6.81
C HIS A 91 2.94 -10.95 -8.14
N ARG A 92 3.31 -10.19 -9.17
CA ARG A 92 3.76 -10.75 -10.45
C ARG A 92 5.09 -11.50 -10.35
N GLN A 93 5.94 -11.15 -9.38
CA GLN A 93 7.20 -11.85 -9.11
C GLN A 93 6.99 -13.05 -8.16
N ASP A 94 6.06 -12.91 -7.22
CA ASP A 94 5.72 -13.92 -6.22
C ASP A 94 4.20 -13.89 -5.96
N ALA A 95 3.49 -14.90 -6.48
CA ALA A 95 2.04 -14.98 -6.40
C ALA A 95 1.50 -15.16 -4.96
N THR A 96 2.37 -15.37 -3.96
CA THR A 96 1.97 -15.42 -2.54
C THR A 96 1.74 -14.05 -1.93
N VAL A 97 2.18 -12.97 -2.60
CA VAL A 97 1.93 -11.59 -2.15
C VAL A 97 0.44 -11.27 -2.28
N ASP A 98 -0.18 -10.86 -1.17
CA ASP A 98 -1.60 -10.50 -1.12
C ASP A 98 -1.90 -9.20 -1.89
N LEU A 99 -2.90 -9.24 -2.76
CA LEU A 99 -3.38 -8.10 -3.54
C LEU A 99 -4.48 -7.29 -2.85
N ALA A 100 -5.04 -7.76 -1.73
CA ALA A 100 -6.09 -7.04 -1.02
C ALA A 100 -5.69 -5.61 -0.59
N PRO A 101 -4.44 -5.34 -0.13
CA PRO A 101 -4.00 -3.97 0.14
C PRO A 101 -3.95 -3.10 -1.11
N ALA A 102 -3.54 -3.66 -2.27
CA ALA A 102 -3.51 -2.93 -3.54
C ALA A 102 -4.93 -2.54 -3.96
N LYS A 103 -5.87 -3.49 -3.91
CA LYS A 103 -7.30 -3.24 -4.21
C LYS A 103 -7.83 -2.08 -3.37
N ARG A 104 -7.63 -2.14 -2.05
CA ARG A 104 -8.11 -1.11 -1.12
C ARG A 104 -7.52 0.26 -1.44
N MET A 105 -6.21 0.37 -1.66
CA MET A 105 -5.57 1.64 -2.01
C MET A 105 -6.15 2.25 -3.29
N LEU A 106 -6.45 1.42 -4.30
CA LEU A 106 -7.02 1.87 -5.57
C LEU A 106 -8.46 2.37 -5.40
N GLU A 107 -9.28 1.63 -4.65
CA GLU A 107 -10.66 2.03 -4.32
C GLU A 107 -10.68 3.34 -3.53
N GLU A 108 -9.84 3.47 -2.51
CA GLU A 108 -9.72 4.70 -1.74
C GLU A 108 -9.14 5.86 -2.56
N GLY A 109 -8.30 5.58 -3.56
CA GLY A 109 -7.77 6.58 -4.48
C GLY A 109 -8.85 7.12 -5.43
N LEU A 110 -9.72 6.23 -5.93
CA LEU A 110 -10.86 6.60 -6.77
C LEU A 110 -11.91 7.42 -6.01
N ALA A 111 -12.02 7.20 -4.70
CA ALA A 111 -12.92 7.97 -3.83
C ALA A 111 -12.45 9.43 -3.58
N ILE A 112 -11.23 9.82 -4.00
CA ILE A 112 -10.73 11.18 -3.84
C ILE A 112 -11.26 12.08 -4.97
N ALA A 113 -12.11 13.04 -4.62
CA ALA A 113 -12.77 13.94 -5.58
C ALA A 113 -11.77 14.75 -6.43
N GLU A 114 -10.67 15.18 -5.81
CA GLU A 114 -9.62 16.00 -6.43
C GLU A 114 -8.61 15.19 -7.26
N ALA A 115 -8.82 13.88 -7.43
CA ALA A 115 -8.03 13.10 -8.36
C ALA A 115 -8.19 13.68 -9.78
N THR A 116 -7.09 13.89 -10.49
CA THR A 116 -7.16 14.30 -11.91
C THR A 116 -7.75 13.18 -12.77
N GLU A 117 -8.29 13.49 -13.94
CA GLU A 117 -8.82 12.49 -14.87
C GLU A 117 -7.78 11.40 -15.24
N GLU A 118 -6.54 11.79 -15.53
CA GLU A 118 -5.46 10.82 -15.80
C GLU A 118 -5.18 9.93 -14.58
N CYS A 119 -5.20 10.49 -13.37
CA CYS A 119 -5.05 9.70 -12.13
C CYS A 119 -6.18 8.68 -11.97
N ARG A 120 -7.44 9.10 -12.16
CA ARG A 120 -8.61 8.20 -12.12
C ARG A 120 -8.48 7.08 -13.13
N LYS A 121 -8.08 7.39 -14.37
CA LYS A 121 -7.85 6.39 -15.41
C LYS A 121 -6.83 5.35 -14.97
N ARG A 122 -5.69 5.77 -14.40
CA ARG A 122 -4.66 4.84 -13.90
C ARG A 122 -5.14 3.99 -12.73
N LEU A 123 -5.84 4.61 -11.77
CA LEU A 123 -6.44 3.91 -10.64
C LEU A 123 -7.41 2.83 -11.11
N SER A 124 -8.35 3.18 -12.01
CA SER A 124 -9.32 2.24 -12.57
C SER A 124 -8.66 1.10 -13.34
N MET A 125 -7.70 1.39 -14.22
CA MET A 125 -6.98 0.36 -14.97
C MET A 125 -6.26 -0.63 -14.04
N ASN A 126 -5.62 -0.13 -12.98
CA ASN A 126 -4.95 -0.98 -12.00
C ASN A 126 -5.95 -1.77 -11.15
N LEU A 127 -7.11 -1.19 -10.83
CA LEU A 127 -8.15 -1.87 -10.05
C LEU A 127 -8.74 -3.04 -10.83
N GLU A 128 -9.06 -2.84 -12.11
CA GLU A 128 -9.55 -3.91 -12.98
C GLU A 128 -8.51 -5.02 -13.13
N HIS A 129 -7.22 -4.66 -13.24
CA HIS A 129 -6.15 -5.65 -13.24
C HIS A 129 -6.10 -6.47 -11.94
N VAL A 130 -6.26 -5.84 -10.78
CA VAL A 130 -6.31 -6.53 -9.48
C VAL A 130 -7.54 -7.43 -9.38
N LYS A 131 -8.73 -6.97 -9.79
CA LYS A 131 -9.95 -7.78 -9.81
C LYS A 131 -9.78 -9.04 -10.66
N LEU A 132 -9.20 -8.89 -11.86
CA LEU A 132 -8.90 -10.02 -12.75
C LEU A 132 -7.98 -11.06 -12.07
N LEU A 133 -6.89 -10.60 -11.44
CA LEU A 133 -5.93 -11.48 -10.74
C LEU A 133 -6.57 -12.19 -9.54
N LEU A 134 -7.48 -11.51 -8.84
CA LEU A 134 -8.25 -12.08 -7.73
C LEU A 134 -9.47 -12.91 -8.19
N ARG A 135 -9.75 -12.97 -9.50
CA ARG A 135 -10.95 -13.61 -10.08
C ARG A 135 -12.26 -13.09 -9.48
N LEU A 136 -12.29 -11.80 -9.15
CA LEU A 136 -13.50 -11.14 -8.66
C LEU A 136 -14.39 -10.75 -9.86
N PRO A 137 -15.73 -10.83 -9.73
CA PRO A 137 -16.65 -10.27 -10.73
C PRO A 137 -16.50 -8.74 -10.80
N GLU A 138 -16.85 -8.17 -11.96
CA GLU A 138 -16.77 -6.72 -12.24
C GLU A 138 -17.55 -5.84 -11.24
#